data_AF-A0A0S1SQM3-F1
#
_entry.id   AF-A0A0S1SQM3-F1
#
_cell.length_a   1.000
_cell.length_b   1.000
_cell.length_c   1.000
_cell.angle_alpha   90.00
_cell.angle_beta   90.00
_cell.angle_gamma   90.00
#
_symmetry.space_group_name_H-M   'P 1'
#
loop_
_entity.id
_entity.type
_entity.pdbx_description
1 polymer ?
#
loop_
_entity_poly.entity_id
_entity_poly.type
_entity_poly.pdbx_seq_one_letter_code
_entity_poly.pdbx_strand_id
1 'polypeptide(L)'
;MTHQPLGGWRSRFRCTEYDVLEAFRATAAGIRVLTQAVEGGMTKESASYLAGRLHEQRELIRQIMTRRDWQRVRHLLGIHQRQRRRFLNAAEEQGFDVQTLSTHCRAHIASLLEK
;
A
#
# COMPACT_ATOMS: atom_id res chain seq x y z
N MET A 1 -38.42 -25.69 -15.96
CA MET A 1 -36.99 -25.54 -15.61
C MET A 1 -36.79 -24.13 -15.08
N THR A 2 -36.75 -23.99 -13.77
CA THR A 2 -36.61 -22.69 -13.08
C THR A 2 -35.12 -22.41 -12.87
N HIS A 3 -34.60 -21.40 -13.57
CA HIS A 3 -33.27 -20.85 -13.31
C HIS A 3 -33.28 -20.16 -11.94
N GLN A 4 -32.67 -20.79 -10.93
CA GLN A 4 -32.30 -20.10 -9.70
C GLN A 4 -31.19 -19.09 -10.04
N PRO A 5 -31.33 -17.80 -9.66
CA PRO A 5 -30.23 -16.87 -9.77
C PRO A 5 -29.13 -17.32 -8.81
N LEU A 6 -27.92 -17.51 -9.36
CA LEU A 6 -26.71 -17.77 -8.58
C LEU A 6 -26.57 -16.66 -7.54
N GLY A 7 -26.90 -17.02 -6.29
CA GLY A 7 -26.82 -16.14 -5.14
C GLY A 7 -25.47 -15.44 -5.15
N GLY A 8 -25.52 -14.11 -5.11
CA GLY A 8 -24.33 -13.27 -5.16
C GLY A 8 -23.30 -13.77 -4.17
N TRP A 9 -22.14 -14.17 -4.71
CA TRP A 9 -20.91 -14.33 -3.94
C TRP A 9 -20.48 -12.95 -3.45
N ARG A 10 -21.22 -12.41 -2.48
CA ARG A 10 -20.65 -11.42 -1.57
C ARG A 10 -19.56 -12.16 -0.82
N SER A 11 -18.33 -12.07 -1.31
CA SER A 11 -17.13 -12.45 -0.58
C SER A 11 -17.29 -11.92 0.85
N ARG A 12 -17.56 -12.82 1.80
CA ARG A 12 -17.63 -12.48 3.23
C ARG A 12 -16.24 -12.46 3.85
N PHE A 13 -15.21 -12.08 3.09
CA PHE A 13 -13.91 -11.72 3.66
C PHE A 13 -14.10 -10.44 4.49
N ARG A 14 -14.57 -10.60 5.72
CA ARG A 14 -14.47 -9.55 6.73
C ARG A 14 -13.02 -9.56 7.19
N CYS A 15 -12.20 -8.72 6.58
CA CYS A 15 -10.86 -8.44 7.06
C CYS A 15 -10.97 -8.03 8.54
N THR A 16 -10.46 -8.88 9.44
CA THR A 16 -10.43 -8.58 10.86
C THR A 16 -9.41 -7.49 11.12
N GLU A 17 -9.45 -6.87 12.30
CA GLU A 17 -8.41 -5.90 12.66
C GLU A 17 -7.02 -6.56 12.66
N TYR A 18 -6.95 -7.81 13.09
CA TYR A 18 -5.72 -8.59 13.04
C TYR A 18 -5.18 -8.72 11.62
N ASP A 19 -6.04 -9.07 10.66
CA ASP A 19 -5.65 -9.21 9.24
C ASP A 19 -5.14 -7.88 8.66
N VAL A 20 -5.81 -6.76 8.98
CA VAL A 20 -5.38 -5.43 8.53
C VAL A 20 -4.02 -5.06 9.14
N LEU A 21 -3.77 -5.43 10.39
CA LEU A 21 -2.49 -5.17 11.06
C LEU A 21 -1.37 -6.07 10.54
N GLU A 22 -1.64 -7.34 10.27
CA GLU A 22 -0.69 -8.24 9.62
C GLU A 22 -0.33 -7.77 8.22
N ALA A 23 -1.34 -7.42 7.41
CA ALA A 23 -1.15 -6.84 6.10
C ALA A 23 -0.31 -5.55 6.19
N PHE A 24 -0.58 -4.68 7.16
CA PHE A 24 0.18 -3.44 7.35
C PHE A 24 1.65 -3.73 7.67
N ARG A 25 1.93 -4.70 8.55
CA ARG A 25 3.29 -5.10 8.92
C ARG A 25 4.04 -5.71 7.75
N ALA A 26 3.39 -6.59 6.97
CA ALA A 26 3.98 -7.17 5.77
C ALA A 26 4.30 -6.09 4.72
N THR A 27 3.39 -5.14 4.51
CA THR A 27 3.61 -4.00 3.61
C THR A 27 4.73 -3.09 4.11
N ALA A 28 4.79 -2.81 5.42
CA ALA A 28 5.87 -2.04 6.02
C ALA A 28 7.24 -2.73 5.87
N ALA A 29 7.30 -4.04 6.06
CA ALA A 29 8.52 -4.82 5.90
C ALA A 29 9.02 -4.80 4.45
N GLY A 30 8.12 -5.02 3.48
CA GLY A 30 8.47 -4.96 2.06
C GLY A 30 9.02 -3.59 1.64
N ILE A 31 8.41 -2.50 2.11
CA ILE A 31 8.92 -1.15 1.86
C ILE A 31 10.31 -0.97 2.47
N ARG A 32 10.53 -1.41 3.72
CA ARG A 32 11.84 -1.27 4.40
C ARG A 32 12.95 -1.96 3.62
N VAL A 33 12.77 -3.23 3.27
CA VAL A 33 13.76 -4.02 2.53
C VAL A 33 14.13 -3.33 1.22
N LEU A 34 13.13 -2.88 0.46
CA LEU A 34 13.38 -2.22 -0.81
C LEU A 34 14.01 -0.84 -0.65
N THR A 35 13.60 -0.02 0.32
CA THR A 35 14.27 1.26 0.58
C THR A 35 15.73 1.10 1.00
N GLN A 36 16.11 -0.02 1.63
CA GLN A 36 17.51 -0.31 1.96
C GLN A 36 18.29 -0.76 0.72
N ALA A 37 17.68 -1.57 -0.15
CA ALA A 37 18.31 -2.02 -1.40
C ALA A 37 18.57 -0.87 -2.40
N VAL A 38 17.82 0.23 -2.27
CA VAL A 38 17.91 1.42 -3.14
C VAL A 38 19.15 2.28 -2.85
N GLU A 39 19.95 1.98 -1.82
CA GLU A 39 21.25 2.66 -1.61
C GLU A 39 22.21 2.49 -2.82
N GLY A 40 21.97 1.52 -3.72
CA GLY A 40 22.68 1.35 -5.00
C GLY A 40 22.01 1.97 -6.24
N GLY A 41 20.87 2.66 -6.09
CA GLY A 41 20.06 3.19 -7.19
C GLY A 41 18.63 2.63 -7.23
N MET A 42 17.67 3.44 -7.70
CA MET A 42 16.26 3.04 -7.82
C MET A 42 15.87 2.91 -9.31
N THR A 43 15.35 1.76 -9.72
CA THR A 43 14.74 1.61 -11.05
C THR A 43 13.33 2.19 -11.06
N LYS A 44 12.80 2.50 -12.26
CA LYS A 44 11.41 2.95 -12.41
C LYS A 44 10.39 1.93 -11.90
N GLU A 45 10.65 0.62 -12.08
CA GLU A 45 9.76 -0.43 -11.55
C GLU A 45 9.77 -0.47 -10.03
N SER A 46 10.96 -0.41 -9.43
CA SER A 46 11.09 -0.41 -7.96
C SER A 46 10.49 0.85 -7.34
N ALA A 47 10.63 2.01 -7.99
CA ALA A 47 9.95 3.25 -7.61
C ALA A 47 8.42 3.12 -7.64
N SER A 48 7.88 2.54 -8.72
CA SER A 48 6.44 2.33 -8.91
C SER A 48 5.89 1.32 -7.89
N TYR A 49 6.61 0.23 -7.65
CA TYR A 49 6.23 -0.75 -6.64
C TYR A 49 6.21 -0.14 -5.23
N LEU A 50 7.25 0.60 -4.85
CA LEU A 50 7.32 1.28 -3.54
C LEU A 50 6.16 2.26 -3.33
N ALA A 51 5.83 3.05 -4.35
CA ALA A 51 4.70 3.96 -4.30
C ALA A 51 3.35 3.22 -4.17
N GLY A 52 3.19 2.06 -4.82
CA GLY A 52 2.04 1.18 -4.62
C GLY A 52 1.90 0.66 -3.20
N ARG A 53 3.00 0.19 -2.59
CA ARG A 53 3.00 -0.29 -1.20
C ARG A 53 2.70 0.82 -0.18
N LEU A 54 3.19 2.04 -0.42
CA LEU A 54 2.84 3.20 0.41
C LEU A 54 1.34 3.52 0.31
N HIS A 55 0.75 3.40 -0.88
CA HIS A 55 -0.68 3.54 -1.07
C HIS A 55 -1.45 2.49 -0.26
N GLU A 56 -1.11 1.21 -0.39
CA GLU A 56 -1.72 0.11 0.38
C GLU A 56 -1.67 0.35 1.90
N GLN A 57 -0.54 0.80 2.44
CA GLN A 57 -0.45 1.14 3.87
C GLN A 57 -1.45 2.22 4.28
N ARG A 58 -1.64 3.23 3.44
CA ARG A 58 -2.62 4.29 3.70
C ARG A 58 -4.05 3.75 3.68
N GLU A 59 -4.36 2.83 2.76
CA GLU A 59 -5.66 2.14 2.73
C GLU A 59 -5.91 1.36 4.01
N LEU A 60 -4.91 0.59 4.47
CA LEU A 60 -4.99 -0.22 5.70
C LEU A 60 -5.17 0.66 6.95
N ILE A 61 -4.45 1.79 7.04
CA ILE A 61 -4.65 2.78 8.12
C ILE A 61 -6.10 3.28 8.13
N ARG A 62 -6.67 3.60 6.96
CA ARG A 62 -8.06 4.07 6.88
C ARG A 62 -9.05 3.01 7.36
N GLN A 63 -8.81 1.74 7.07
CA GLN A 63 -9.65 0.65 7.55
C GLN A 63 -9.62 0.57 9.09
N ILE A 64 -8.47 0.80 9.73
CA ILE A 64 -8.36 0.87 11.20
C ILE A 64 -9.01 2.14 11.77
N MET A 65 -8.95 3.29 11.08
CA MET A 65 -9.57 4.55 11.54
C MET A 65 -11.06 4.40 11.84
N THR A 66 -11.76 3.52 11.11
CA THR A 66 -13.19 3.25 11.35
C THR A 66 -13.48 2.67 12.74
N ARG A 67 -12.46 2.10 13.41
CA ARG A 67 -12.59 1.41 14.70
C ARG A 67 -12.27 2.27 15.93
N ARG A 68 -11.96 3.56 15.75
CA ARG A 68 -11.75 4.57 16.81
C ARG A 68 -10.60 4.32 17.81
N ASP A 69 -9.69 3.37 17.55
CA ASP A 69 -8.39 3.28 18.27
C ASP A 69 -7.40 4.33 17.72
N TRP A 70 -7.56 5.57 18.18
CA TRP A 70 -6.78 6.71 17.71
C TRP A 70 -5.31 6.69 18.10
N GLN A 71 -4.93 6.00 19.17
CA GLN A 71 -3.51 5.84 19.54
C GLN A 71 -2.81 4.95 18.52
N ARG A 72 -3.42 3.82 18.18
CA ARG A 72 -2.91 2.89 17.17
C ARG A 72 -2.84 3.53 15.79
N VAL A 73 -3.91 4.22 15.38
CA VAL A 73 -3.93 4.97 14.11
C VAL A 73 -2.78 5.97 14.04
N ARG A 74 -2.55 6.76 15.09
CA ARG A 74 -1.43 7.72 15.15
C ARG A 74 -0.08 7.04 15.00
N HIS A 75 0.11 5.90 15.67
CA HIS A 75 1.33 5.11 15.55
C HIS A 75 1.56 4.64 14.11
N LEU A 76 0.55 4.05 13.46
CA LEU A 76 0.63 3.56 12.08
C LEU A 76 0.89 4.71 11.08
N LEU A 77 0.22 5.86 11.26
CA LEU A 77 0.48 7.07 10.48
C LEU A 77 1.95 7.53 10.60
N GLY A 78 2.51 7.48 11.80
CA GLY A 78 3.91 7.82 12.04
C GLY A 78 4.90 6.86 11.37
N ILE A 79 4.55 5.59 11.19
CA ILE A 79 5.34 4.63 10.40
C ILE A 79 5.25 4.99 8.91
N HIS A 80 4.04 5.14 8.39
CA HIS A 80 3.79 5.48 6.99
C HIS A 80 4.51 6.77 6.58
N GLN A 81 4.43 7.84 7.40
CA GLN A 81 5.11 9.10 7.10
C GLN A 81 6.63 8.97 7.02
N ARG A 82 7.24 8.20 7.94
CA ARG A 82 8.69 7.94 7.92
C ARG A 82 9.11 7.19 6.65
N GLN A 83 8.34 6.18 6.26
CA GLN A 83 8.60 5.40 5.04
C GLN A 83 8.42 6.24 3.78
N ARG A 84 7.33 7.01 3.72
CA ARG A 84 7.08 7.95 2.61
C ARG A 84 8.23 8.93 2.46
N ARG A 85 8.70 9.56 3.55
CA ARG A 85 9.81 10.53 3.48
C ARG A 85 11.08 9.88 2.91
N ARG A 86 11.44 8.68 3.36
CA ARG A 86 12.60 7.95 2.84
C ARG A 86 12.48 7.67 1.34
N PHE A 87 11.30 7.22 0.91
CA PHE A 87 11.02 6.98 -0.50
C PHE A 87 11.15 8.27 -1.33
N LEU A 88 10.58 9.38 -0.85
CA LEU A 88 10.64 10.66 -1.56
C LEU A 88 12.07 11.15 -1.74
N ASN A 89 12.87 11.12 -0.68
CA ASN A 89 14.27 11.51 -0.75
C ASN A 89 15.05 10.64 -1.76
N ALA A 90 14.87 9.32 -1.70
CA ALA A 90 15.53 8.40 -2.63
C ALA A 90 15.06 8.59 -4.08
N ALA A 91 13.79 8.92 -4.31
CA ALA A 91 13.27 9.19 -5.65
C ALA A 91 13.82 10.51 -6.22
N GLU A 92 13.92 11.55 -5.38
CA GLU A 92 14.46 12.86 -5.74
C GLU A 92 15.96 12.80 -6.07
N GLU A 93 16.75 12.09 -5.26
CA GLU A 93 18.19 11.83 -5.50
C GLU A 93 18.43 11.13 -6.85
N GLN A 94 17.46 10.36 -7.33
CA GLN A 94 17.52 9.62 -8.58
C GLN A 94 16.79 10.34 -9.74
N GLY A 95 16.32 11.57 -9.54
CA GLY A 95 15.71 12.42 -10.57
C GLY A 95 14.29 12.00 -10.98
N PHE A 96 13.58 11.21 -10.17
CA PHE A 96 12.20 10.85 -10.46
C PHE A 96 11.23 11.98 -10.10
N ASP A 97 10.30 12.27 -11.01
CA ASP A 97 9.12 13.07 -10.67
C ASP A 97 8.14 12.24 -9.83
N VAL A 98 8.17 12.53 -8.54
CA VAL A 98 7.32 11.94 -7.50
C VAL A 98 5.82 12.11 -7.79
N GLN A 99 5.40 13.24 -8.38
CA GLN A 99 3.98 13.49 -8.66
C GLN A 99 3.45 12.50 -9.71
N THR A 100 4.28 12.20 -10.72
CA THR A 100 4.00 11.22 -11.77
C THR A 100 3.98 9.79 -11.24
N LEU A 101 4.88 9.43 -10.31
CA LEU A 101 4.88 8.11 -9.66
C LEU A 101 3.58 7.83 -8.89
N SER A 102 3.03 8.84 -8.20
CA SER A 102 1.78 8.69 -7.44
C SER A 102 0.55 8.46 -8.33
N THR A 103 0.58 8.97 -9.57
CA THR A 103 -0.51 8.87 -10.54
C THR A 103 -0.45 7.54 -11.30
N HIS A 104 0.74 7.11 -11.71
CA HIS A 104 0.94 5.81 -12.38
C HIS A 104 0.69 4.60 -11.49
N CYS A 105 0.87 4.70 -10.17
CA CYS A 105 0.55 3.60 -9.25
C CYS A 105 -0.93 3.21 -9.29
N ARG A 106 -1.84 4.15 -9.54
CA ARG A 106 -3.27 3.83 -9.68
C ARG A 106 -3.52 2.94 -10.91
N ALA A 107 -2.86 3.24 -12.02
CA ALA A 107 -2.98 2.47 -13.26
C ALA A 107 -2.26 1.11 -13.18
N HIS A 108 -1.09 1.04 -12.52
CA HIS A 108 -0.33 -0.20 -12.42
C HIS A 108 -0.98 -1.21 -11.46
N ILE A 109 -1.51 -0.76 -10.30
CA ILE A 109 -2.29 -1.64 -9.39
C ILE A 109 -3.56 -2.14 -10.09
N ALA A 110 -4.25 -1.30 -10.87
CA ALA A 110 -5.39 -1.75 -11.66
C ALA A 110 -4.99 -2.84 -12.69
N SER A 111 -3.87 -2.65 -13.40
CA SER A 111 -3.37 -3.63 -14.38
C SER A 111 -2.91 -4.96 -13.77
N LEU A 112 -2.56 -4.99 -12.48
CA LEU A 112 -2.16 -6.20 -11.76
C LEU A 112 -3.36 -6.98 -11.19
N LEU A 113 -4.55 -6.37 -11.12
CA LEU A 113 -5.79 -6.98 -10.64
C LEU A 113 -6.71 -7.47 -11.78
N GLU A 114 -6.34 -7.24 -13.04
CA GLU A 114 -7.07 -7.67 -14.25
C GLU A 114 -6.51 -8.95 -14.91
N LYS A 115 -5.85 -9.83 -14.15
CA LYS A 115 -5.45 -11.18 -14.62
C LYS A 115 -6.13 -12.27 -13.80
#